data_AF-A0A3D0XD90-F1
#
_entry.id   AF-A0A3D0XD90-F1
#
_cell.length_a   1.000
_cell.length_b   1.000
_cell.length_c   1.000
_cell.angle_alpha   90.00
_cell.angle_beta   90.00
_cell.angle_gamma   90.00
#
_symmetry.space_group_name_H-M   'P 1'
#
loop_
_entity.id
_entity.type
_entity.pdbx_description
1 polymer ?
#
loop_
_entity_poly.entity_id
_entity_poly.type
_entity_poly.pdbx_seq_one_letter_code
_entity_poly.pdbx_strand_id
1 'polypeptide(L)'
;MFPTGSTLIFLSCLWAFSCIGKEIGEGHGQQVTLHLRNGEKLPVQLVSGAPSELLLKSPLFEEPFVFPISLIHGVEFPGNQQTPQSPFQINTSNRDVLYGDLLEAAEDTLIFSHAYLKRVLFKRDAVSAFYRKQARPIFDGSRLESWEVHKHGLGGQRPVNNELFRSAQARAVPVLDDEGFLSRSSIVLPDQFSVDLALSGTEFPRFSLQIQSTAESTRPDKALKLETWDNALVCIHQHMFEPVLTMHPGQSEVRLHMSYDGRTNHLMLFASNGHCLVDLQEVTLPDHHPVTLTLHSRGEGLQINEMVFQKQAANSKVSSFVSQQPRVWLAEGQCLQGQLLGDATQAFVMNENGTSHGIQMQAIERVFYPQVDSAPETTTIRLGFHDGTEIGAREVLINRGQVSIDAAFSEQTLHCTLQDLSFLRWEVPGDGRPREAQKPVSDSSTDSLDRLLFAEGQISGKTVFPNDGAAVHWQFQGLSSSFKLAKEVPFRLERREPAPRASLLYDASTYPHTLFFSHGETVPARVLFQ
;
A
#
# COMPACT_ATOMS: atom_id res chain seq x y z
N MET A 1 51.43 20.11 19.60
CA MET A 1 52.40 19.24 18.91
C MET A 1 51.81 17.84 18.96
N PHE A 2 51.21 17.40 17.86
CA PHE A 2 50.63 16.05 17.73
C PHE A 2 51.75 15.00 17.63
N PRO A 3 51.46 13.75 18.01
CA PRO A 3 51.82 12.66 17.13
C PRO A 3 50.59 11.86 16.70
N THR A 4 50.54 11.71 15.40
CA THR A 4 49.71 10.87 14.54
C THR A 4 49.82 9.38 14.88
N GLY A 5 48.71 8.66 14.76
CA GLY A 5 48.67 7.20 14.88
C GLY A 5 47.30 6.61 14.59
N SER A 6 46.68 7.01 13.48
CA SER A 6 45.54 6.28 12.89
C SER A 6 46.02 4.90 12.45
N THR A 7 45.27 3.84 12.80
CA THR A 7 45.04 2.56 12.07
C THR A 7 44.78 1.47 13.12
N LEU A 8 43.52 1.24 13.52
CA LEU A 8 43.06 -0.03 14.12
C LEU A 8 41.54 -0.06 14.40
N ILE A 9 40.69 0.21 13.41
CA ILE A 9 39.27 -0.18 13.45
C ILE A 9 38.83 -0.55 12.04
N PHE A 10 39.35 -1.65 11.51
CA PHE A 10 38.83 -2.27 10.27
C PHE A 10 39.19 -3.77 10.27
N LEU A 11 38.97 -4.46 11.40
CA LEU A 11 39.16 -5.93 11.45
C LEU A 11 38.23 -6.64 12.45
N SER A 12 37.09 -6.05 12.81
CA SER A 12 36.09 -6.66 13.70
C SER A 12 34.80 -7.10 12.99
N CYS A 13 34.58 -6.73 11.73
CA CYS A 13 33.36 -7.11 10.98
C CYS A 13 33.51 -8.39 10.12
N LEU A 14 34.73 -8.92 9.95
CA LEU A 14 34.99 -10.09 9.10
C LEU A 14 35.08 -11.43 9.86
N TRP A 15 35.08 -11.41 11.20
CA TRP A 15 35.11 -12.65 12.02
C TRP A 15 33.74 -13.07 12.57
N ALA A 16 32.71 -12.22 12.49
CA ALA A 16 31.35 -12.59 12.87
C ALA A 16 30.67 -13.55 11.86
N PHE A 17 31.20 -13.68 10.64
CA PHE A 17 30.61 -14.50 9.58
C PHE A 17 31.18 -15.93 9.48
N SER A 18 32.28 -16.25 10.18
CA SER A 18 32.85 -17.62 10.16
C SER A 18 32.29 -18.56 11.22
N CYS A 19 31.42 -18.09 12.12
CA CYS A 19 30.77 -18.92 13.14
C CYS A 19 29.28 -19.20 12.86
N ILE A 20 28.74 -18.74 11.72
CA ILE A 20 27.33 -18.95 11.32
C ILE A 20 27.10 -20.38 10.76
N GLY A 21 28.16 -21.19 10.60
CA GLY A 21 28.09 -22.51 10.00
C GLY A 21 27.69 -23.69 10.90
N LYS A 22 27.32 -23.50 12.19
CA LYS A 22 27.06 -24.68 13.05
C LYS A 22 26.03 -24.59 14.17
N GLU A 23 25.20 -23.55 14.22
CA GLU A 23 23.97 -23.57 15.02
C GLU A 23 22.81 -23.05 14.16
N ILE A 24 22.42 -23.85 13.17
CA ILE A 24 21.07 -23.78 12.60
C ILE A 24 20.16 -24.30 13.72
N GLY A 25 19.69 -23.39 14.57
CA GLY A 25 18.58 -23.71 15.47
C GLY A 25 17.46 -24.33 14.65
N GLU A 26 16.86 -25.40 15.17
CA GLU A 26 15.71 -26.06 14.55
C GLU A 26 14.71 -24.98 14.12
N GLY A 27 14.59 -24.82 12.79
CA GLY A 27 13.76 -23.81 12.18
C GLY A 27 12.30 -24.13 12.45
N HIS A 28 11.80 -23.69 13.60
CA HIS A 28 10.37 -23.50 13.85
C HIS A 28 9.86 -22.26 13.08
N GLY A 29 10.25 -22.15 11.81
CA GLY A 29 9.77 -21.12 10.90
C GLY A 29 8.40 -21.53 10.39
N GLN A 30 7.43 -20.64 10.49
CA GLN A 30 6.14 -20.79 9.83
C GLN A 30 6.36 -20.97 8.33
N GLN A 31 5.69 -21.95 7.72
CA GLN A 31 5.67 -22.08 6.26
C GLN A 31 4.84 -20.93 5.69
N VAL A 32 5.37 -20.25 4.69
CA VAL A 32 4.77 -19.11 4.02
C VAL A 32 4.82 -19.30 2.50
N THR A 33 4.10 -18.45 1.78
CA THR A 33 4.12 -18.44 0.31
C THR A 33 4.97 -17.29 -0.19
N LEU A 34 6.07 -17.60 -0.88
CA LEU A 34 6.84 -16.63 -1.64
C LEU A 34 6.18 -16.41 -3.00
N HIS A 35 5.89 -15.16 -3.34
CA HIS A 35 5.39 -14.74 -4.65
C HIS A 35 6.54 -14.13 -5.44
N LEU A 36 6.84 -14.70 -6.60
CA LEU A 36 7.88 -14.25 -7.51
C LEU A 36 7.33 -13.20 -8.48
N ARG A 37 8.20 -12.33 -9.01
CA ARG A 37 7.79 -11.28 -9.96
C ARG A 37 7.27 -11.82 -11.30
N ASN A 38 7.59 -13.06 -11.65
CA ASN A 38 7.05 -13.74 -12.83
C ASN A 38 5.65 -14.34 -12.57
N GLY A 39 5.07 -14.13 -11.38
CA GLY A 39 3.73 -14.62 -10.99
C GLY A 39 3.73 -16.02 -10.37
N GLU A 40 4.87 -16.69 -10.31
CA GLU A 40 5.01 -18.03 -9.72
C GLU A 40 5.05 -17.96 -8.19
N LYS A 41 4.72 -19.09 -7.55
CA LYS A 41 4.64 -19.20 -6.09
C LYS A 41 5.51 -20.35 -5.59
N LEU A 42 6.18 -20.16 -4.46
CA LEU A 42 7.04 -21.16 -3.84
C LEU A 42 6.75 -21.25 -2.33
N PRO A 43 6.44 -22.44 -1.78
CA PRO A 43 6.39 -22.63 -0.34
C PRO A 43 7.80 -22.53 0.27
N VAL A 44 7.96 -21.67 1.27
CA VAL A 44 9.24 -21.45 1.96
C VAL A 44 9.05 -21.21 3.46
N GLN A 45 10.13 -21.29 4.22
CA GLN A 45 10.29 -20.71 5.55
C GLN A 45 11.31 -19.57 5.43
N LEU A 46 11.01 -18.41 6.00
CA LEU A 46 11.97 -17.30 6.10
C LEU A 46 12.89 -17.53 7.29
N VAL A 47 14.19 -17.64 7.04
CA VAL A 47 15.21 -17.82 8.08
C VAL A 47 15.75 -16.46 8.53
N SER A 48 16.16 -15.63 7.57
CA SER A 48 16.62 -14.26 7.79
C SER A 48 16.44 -13.42 6.52
N GLY A 49 16.54 -12.10 6.64
CA GLY A 49 16.36 -11.18 5.52
C GLY A 49 17.14 -9.89 5.72
N ALA A 50 17.74 -9.44 4.62
CA ALA A 50 18.48 -8.19 4.49
C ALA A 50 17.86 -7.37 3.32
N PRO A 51 18.24 -6.09 3.13
CA PRO A 51 17.60 -5.22 2.14
C PRO A 51 17.66 -5.71 0.68
N SER A 52 18.64 -6.55 0.33
CA SER A 52 18.83 -7.07 -1.03
C SER A 52 18.45 -8.53 -1.23
N GLU A 53 18.34 -9.32 -0.15
CA GLU A 53 18.21 -10.77 -0.24
C GLU A 53 17.54 -11.40 0.99
N LEU A 54 16.89 -12.54 0.79
CA LEU A 54 16.31 -13.38 1.83
C LEU A 54 17.04 -14.72 1.90
N LEU A 55 17.29 -15.21 3.11
CA LEU A 55 17.68 -16.59 3.34
C LEU A 55 16.42 -17.43 3.58
N LEU A 56 16.18 -18.37 2.68
CA LEU A 56 14.95 -19.15 2.59
C LEU A 56 15.25 -20.63 2.76
N LYS A 57 14.29 -21.38 3.28
CA LYS A 57 14.29 -22.85 3.28
C LYS A 57 13.01 -23.33 2.60
N SER A 58 13.10 -24.25 1.65
CA SER A 58 11.93 -24.83 0.98
C SER A 58 11.94 -26.34 1.13
N PRO A 59 10.79 -27.00 1.26
CA PRO A 59 10.74 -28.47 1.17
C PRO A 59 11.29 -29.01 -0.16
N LEU A 60 11.29 -28.21 -1.24
CA LEU A 60 11.79 -28.64 -2.55
C LEU A 60 13.32 -28.75 -2.65
N PHE A 61 14.08 -28.17 -1.71
CA PHE A 61 15.55 -28.11 -1.77
C PHE A 61 16.18 -28.67 -0.50
N GLU A 62 17.34 -29.34 -0.64
CA GLU A 62 18.01 -29.96 0.52
C GLU A 62 18.54 -28.92 1.52
N GLU A 63 19.07 -27.81 1.02
CA GLU A 63 19.72 -26.77 1.83
C GLU A 63 18.97 -25.44 1.76
N PRO A 64 19.05 -24.60 2.82
CA PRO A 64 18.64 -23.21 2.74
C PRO A 64 19.39 -22.48 1.62
N PHE A 65 18.72 -21.52 0.99
CA PHE A 65 19.26 -20.78 -0.15
C PHE A 65 19.00 -19.29 -0.02
N VAL A 66 19.93 -18.50 -0.57
CA VAL A 66 19.81 -17.05 -0.66
C VAL A 66 19.07 -16.69 -1.94
N PHE A 67 18.07 -15.81 -1.82
CA PHE A 67 17.24 -15.39 -2.94
C PHE A 67 17.13 -13.86 -2.99
N PRO A 68 17.45 -13.22 -4.13
CA PRO A 68 17.48 -11.78 -4.24
C PRO A 68 16.07 -11.19 -4.26
N ILE A 69 15.87 -10.09 -3.52
CA ILE A 69 14.60 -9.35 -3.44
C ILE A 69 14.16 -8.82 -4.80
N SER A 70 15.09 -8.55 -5.73
CA SER A 70 14.77 -8.10 -7.09
C SER A 70 13.88 -9.09 -7.87
N LEU A 71 13.90 -10.38 -7.53
CA LEU A 71 13.06 -11.41 -8.15
C LEU A 71 11.79 -11.71 -7.34
N ILE A 72 11.66 -11.15 -6.14
CA ILE A 72 10.55 -11.37 -5.22
C ILE A 72 9.53 -10.24 -5.40
N HIS A 73 8.25 -10.62 -5.55
CA HIS A 73 7.14 -9.68 -5.45
C HIS A 73 6.75 -9.48 -3.97
N GLY A 74 6.62 -10.58 -3.23
CA GLY A 74 6.32 -10.54 -1.81
C GLY A 74 6.26 -11.91 -1.15
N VAL A 75 5.95 -11.90 0.13
CA VAL A 75 5.74 -13.04 1.00
C VAL A 75 4.35 -12.91 1.62
N GLU A 76 3.60 -13.99 1.59
CA GLU A 76 2.27 -14.10 2.20
C GLU A 76 2.34 -15.07 3.38
N PHE A 77 1.90 -14.60 4.54
CA PHE A 77 1.93 -15.34 5.79
C PHE A 77 0.55 -15.93 6.06
N PRO A 78 0.47 -17.20 6.52
CA PRO A 78 -0.81 -17.81 6.79
C PRO A 78 -1.46 -17.21 8.04
N GLY A 79 -2.75 -16.94 7.95
CA GLY A 79 -3.58 -16.49 9.07
C GLY A 79 -4.89 -15.90 8.57
N ASN A 80 -5.86 -15.79 9.46
CA ASN A 80 -7.15 -15.20 9.13
C ASN A 80 -7.11 -13.70 9.39
N GLN A 81 -7.77 -12.94 8.51
CA GLN A 81 -8.03 -11.51 8.76
C GLN A 81 -8.82 -11.36 10.06
N GLN A 82 -8.33 -10.48 10.92
CA GLN A 82 -8.90 -10.15 12.21
C GLN A 82 -9.54 -8.77 12.12
N THR A 83 -10.69 -8.60 12.79
CA THR A 83 -11.20 -7.25 12.98
C THR A 83 -10.30 -6.56 14.01
N PRO A 84 -9.68 -5.41 13.69
CA PRO A 84 -8.85 -4.70 14.65
C PRO A 84 -9.70 -4.39 15.89
N GLN A 85 -9.15 -4.52 17.09
CA GLN A 85 -9.90 -4.29 18.34
C GLN A 85 -9.81 -2.83 18.80
N SER A 86 -8.69 -2.18 18.54
CA SER A 86 -8.45 -0.80 18.92
C SER A 86 -9.48 0.19 18.36
N PRO A 87 -9.83 1.25 19.11
CA PRO A 87 -10.89 2.17 18.74
C PRO A 87 -10.50 3.07 17.59
N PHE A 88 -9.23 3.50 17.49
CA PHE A 88 -8.78 4.41 16.44
C PHE A 88 -8.18 3.67 15.26
N GLN A 89 -8.51 4.15 14.06
CA GLN A 89 -7.69 4.01 12.88
C GLN A 89 -6.82 5.26 12.75
N ILE A 90 -5.54 5.07 12.48
CA ILE A 90 -4.51 6.10 12.35
C ILE A 90 -4.05 6.08 10.91
N ASN A 91 -4.06 7.23 10.25
CA ASN A 91 -3.59 7.41 8.90
C ASN A 91 -2.37 8.33 8.91
N THR A 92 -1.32 7.95 8.18
CA THR A 92 -0.10 8.76 8.04
C THR A 92 -0.11 9.57 6.75
N SER A 93 0.82 10.52 6.64
CA SER A 93 1.13 11.27 5.41
C SER A 93 1.52 10.34 4.25
N ASN A 94 2.22 9.24 4.56
CA ASN A 94 2.63 8.19 3.61
C ASN A 94 1.56 7.13 3.35
N ARG A 95 0.31 7.40 3.77
CA ARG A 95 -0.87 6.56 3.55
C ARG A 95 -0.80 5.20 4.24
N ASP A 96 -0.01 5.11 5.30
CA ASP A 96 -0.04 3.96 6.21
C ASP A 96 -1.37 3.97 6.96
N VAL A 97 -1.83 2.79 7.34
CA VAL A 97 -3.02 2.62 8.17
C VAL A 97 -2.65 1.74 9.33
N LEU A 98 -2.85 2.23 10.54
CA LEU A 98 -2.63 1.48 11.76
C LEU A 98 -3.88 1.53 12.64
N TYR A 99 -4.01 0.59 13.56
CA TYR A 99 -5.10 0.60 14.54
C TYR A 99 -4.56 0.62 15.96
N GLY A 100 -5.01 1.59 16.76
CA GLY A 100 -4.45 1.76 18.10
C GLY A 100 -5.30 2.58 19.06
N ASP A 101 -4.83 2.60 20.31
CA ASP A 101 -5.37 3.44 21.38
C ASP A 101 -4.44 4.63 21.59
N LEU A 102 -4.95 5.86 21.52
CA LEU A 102 -4.16 7.04 21.83
C LEU A 102 -3.81 7.02 23.32
N LEU A 103 -2.52 7.05 23.63
CA LEU A 103 -2.00 7.09 25.00
C LEU A 103 -1.61 8.51 25.39
N GLU A 104 -0.92 9.21 24.49
CA GLU A 104 -0.33 10.52 24.75
C GLU A 104 -0.24 11.35 23.47
N ALA A 105 -0.45 12.65 23.62
CA ALA A 105 -0.31 13.66 22.58
C ALA A 105 0.59 14.80 23.09
N ALA A 106 1.85 14.80 22.68
CA ALA A 106 2.82 15.85 23.02
C ALA A 106 2.99 16.85 21.86
N GLU A 107 3.80 17.89 22.02
CA GLU A 107 3.98 18.93 20.98
C GLU A 107 4.36 18.34 19.63
N ASP A 108 5.41 17.53 19.56
CA ASP A 108 5.91 16.99 18.28
C ASP A 108 5.57 15.52 18.04
N THR A 109 4.96 14.85 19.02
CA THR A 109 4.75 13.39 18.94
C THR A 109 3.37 12.95 19.40
N LEU A 110 2.92 11.83 18.83
CA LEU A 110 1.75 11.08 19.27
C LEU A 110 2.17 9.67 19.66
N ILE A 111 1.61 9.13 20.75
CA ILE A 111 1.90 7.77 21.20
C ILE A 111 0.62 6.95 21.15
N PHE A 112 0.67 5.84 20.41
CA PHE A 112 -0.42 4.88 20.36
C PHE A 112 0.01 3.50 20.89
N SER A 113 -0.92 2.81 21.53
CA SER A 113 -0.82 1.37 21.77
C SER A 113 -1.33 0.63 20.53
N HIS A 114 -0.56 -0.32 20.02
CA HIS A 114 -0.83 -1.15 18.84
C HIS A 114 -0.75 -2.64 19.21
N ALA A 115 -1.64 -3.47 18.66
CA ALA A 115 -1.75 -4.88 19.04
C ALA A 115 -0.43 -5.66 18.87
N TYR A 116 0.22 -5.47 17.73
CA TYR A 116 1.45 -6.19 17.36
C TYR A 116 2.73 -5.42 17.69
N LEU A 117 2.70 -4.08 17.58
CA LEU A 117 3.87 -3.22 17.70
C LEU A 117 4.05 -2.64 19.11
N LYS A 118 3.10 -2.95 20.01
CA LYS A 118 3.05 -2.48 21.40
C LYS A 118 2.95 -0.97 21.48
N ARG A 119 4.02 -0.25 21.78
CA ARG A 119 3.98 1.22 21.91
C ARG A 119 4.64 1.84 20.69
N VAL A 120 3.88 2.60 19.92
CA VAL A 120 4.37 3.25 18.70
C VAL A 120 4.41 4.77 18.93
N LEU A 121 5.61 5.33 18.78
CA LEU A 121 5.85 6.78 18.80
C LEU A 121 5.80 7.31 17.37
N PHE A 122 4.82 8.15 17.09
CA PHE A 122 4.67 8.84 15.81
C PHE A 122 5.23 10.26 15.91
N LYS A 123 5.94 10.69 14.86
CA LYS A 123 6.08 12.12 14.57
C LYS A 123 4.69 12.69 14.28
N ARG A 124 4.36 13.82 14.88
CA ARG A 124 3.03 14.41 14.74
C ARG A 124 2.74 14.85 13.31
N ASP A 125 3.73 15.45 12.65
CA ASP A 125 3.66 15.88 11.25
C ASP A 125 3.46 14.71 10.27
N ALA A 126 3.88 13.50 10.65
CA ALA A 126 3.66 12.29 9.87
C ALA A 126 2.25 11.70 10.01
N VAL A 127 1.42 12.16 10.95
CA VAL A 127 0.03 11.70 11.11
C VAL A 127 -0.90 12.66 10.38
N SER A 128 -1.70 12.16 9.43
CA SER A 128 -2.68 12.96 8.69
C SER A 128 -4.02 13.03 9.38
N ALA A 129 -4.48 11.90 9.93
CA ALA A 129 -5.70 11.85 10.70
C ALA A 129 -5.72 10.61 11.59
N PHE A 130 -6.56 10.65 12.61
CA PHE A 130 -7.02 9.42 13.25
C PHE A 130 -8.49 9.55 13.66
N TYR A 131 -9.25 8.47 13.54
CA TYR A 131 -10.68 8.47 13.83
C TYR A 131 -11.11 7.19 14.51
N ARG A 132 -12.10 7.30 15.38
CA ARG A 132 -12.75 6.13 15.96
C ARG A 132 -13.46 5.32 14.88
N LYS A 133 -13.58 4.01 15.07
CA LYS A 133 -14.25 3.10 14.11
C LYS A 133 -15.69 3.49 13.75
N GLN A 134 -16.46 4.07 14.66
CA GLN A 134 -17.82 4.53 14.34
C GLN A 134 -17.82 5.80 13.47
N ALA A 135 -16.69 6.51 13.47
CA ALA A 135 -16.49 7.80 12.83
C ALA A 135 -15.64 7.72 11.57
N ARG A 136 -15.40 6.51 11.05
CA ARG A 136 -14.65 6.33 9.80
C ARG A 136 -15.32 7.13 8.68
N PRO A 137 -14.53 7.62 7.72
CA PRO A 137 -15.06 8.19 6.49
C PRO A 137 -16.06 7.22 5.84
N ILE A 138 -17.11 7.79 5.26
CA ILE A 138 -18.06 7.10 4.38
C ILE A 138 -17.31 6.57 3.15
N PHE A 139 -16.39 7.40 2.63
CA PHE A 139 -15.54 7.10 1.50
C PHE A 139 -14.23 7.90 1.59
N ASP A 140 -13.12 7.27 1.22
CA ASP A 140 -11.80 7.90 1.11
C ASP A 140 -11.26 7.68 -0.31
N GLY A 141 -11.40 8.72 -1.14
CA GLY A 141 -10.98 8.74 -2.54
C GLY A 141 -9.50 9.06 -2.73
N SER A 142 -8.71 9.28 -1.68
CA SER A 142 -7.27 9.56 -1.78
C SER A 142 -6.43 8.34 -2.21
N ARG A 143 -7.05 7.15 -2.31
CA ARG A 143 -6.39 5.87 -2.60
C ARG A 143 -6.89 5.30 -3.91
N LEU A 144 -5.98 4.88 -4.79
CA LEU A 144 -6.36 4.33 -6.10
C LEU A 144 -7.24 3.08 -6.00
N GLU A 145 -7.03 2.24 -4.97
CA GLU A 145 -7.83 1.03 -4.71
C GLU A 145 -9.31 1.31 -4.41
N SER A 146 -9.63 2.53 -3.97
CA SER A 146 -11.00 2.97 -3.72
C SER A 146 -11.81 3.18 -5.01
N TRP A 147 -11.14 3.19 -6.16
CA TRP A 147 -11.72 3.56 -7.45
C TRP A 147 -11.76 2.40 -8.45
N GLU A 148 -12.78 2.43 -9.31
CA GLU A 148 -12.75 1.76 -10.60
C GLU A 148 -12.08 2.71 -11.62
N VAL A 149 -10.98 2.25 -12.22
CA VAL A 149 -10.21 3.01 -13.20
C VAL A 149 -10.70 2.68 -14.60
N HIS A 150 -11.09 3.71 -15.37
CA HIS A 150 -11.46 3.56 -16.77
C HIS A 150 -10.52 4.37 -17.64
N LYS A 151 -10.16 3.82 -18.81
CA LYS A 151 -9.41 4.54 -19.84
C LYS A 151 -10.22 4.57 -21.14
N HIS A 152 -10.08 5.65 -21.90
CA HIS A 152 -10.51 5.69 -23.29
C HIS A 152 -9.57 4.81 -24.14
N GLY A 153 -10.09 3.72 -24.68
CA GLY A 153 -9.42 2.92 -25.71
C GLY A 153 -10.15 3.02 -27.05
N LEU A 154 -9.48 2.59 -28.14
CA LEU A 154 -10.02 2.54 -29.53
C LEU A 154 -11.29 1.67 -29.71
N GLY A 155 -11.89 1.15 -28.64
CA GLY A 155 -13.11 0.34 -28.64
C GLY A 155 -14.11 0.70 -27.52
N GLY A 156 -14.06 1.91 -26.97
CA GLY A 156 -14.95 2.40 -25.91
C GLY A 156 -14.38 2.31 -24.49
N GLN A 157 -15.17 2.75 -23.51
CA GLN A 157 -14.81 2.74 -22.08
C GLN A 157 -14.69 1.30 -21.58
N ARG A 158 -13.54 0.90 -21.03
CA ARG A 158 -13.37 -0.40 -20.36
C ARG A 158 -12.65 -0.24 -19.02
N PRO A 159 -13.11 -0.93 -17.96
CA PRO A 159 -12.43 -0.94 -16.68
C PRO A 159 -11.07 -1.65 -16.80
N VAL A 160 -10.04 -1.10 -16.17
CA VAL A 160 -8.71 -1.75 -16.06
C VAL A 160 -8.76 -2.73 -14.88
N ASN A 161 -9.13 -3.98 -15.14
CA ASN A 161 -9.34 -5.00 -14.10
C ASN A 161 -8.16 -5.98 -13.97
N ASN A 162 -6.94 -5.47 -13.73
CA ASN A 162 -5.80 -6.34 -13.46
C ASN A 162 -5.50 -6.38 -11.95
N GLU A 163 -5.67 -7.55 -11.32
CA GLU A 163 -5.40 -7.73 -9.89
C GLU A 163 -3.93 -7.45 -9.52
N LEU A 164 -2.98 -7.73 -10.43
CA LEU A 164 -1.57 -7.38 -10.25
C LEU A 164 -1.35 -5.87 -10.29
N PHE A 165 -2.17 -5.14 -11.06
CA PHE A 165 -2.14 -3.68 -11.10
C PHE A 165 -2.66 -3.09 -9.79
N ARG A 166 -3.78 -3.62 -9.27
CA ARG A 166 -4.35 -3.19 -7.98
C ARG A 166 -3.43 -3.53 -6.80
N SER A 167 -2.76 -4.69 -6.82
CA SER A 167 -1.86 -5.09 -5.74
C SER A 167 -0.54 -4.32 -5.74
N ALA A 168 -0.03 -3.92 -6.91
CA ALA A 168 1.20 -3.14 -7.05
C ALA A 168 1.02 -1.64 -6.78
N GLN A 169 -0.22 -1.14 -6.82
CA GLN A 169 -0.57 0.26 -6.59
C GLN A 169 -1.58 0.43 -5.45
N ALA A 170 -1.69 -0.57 -4.57
CA ALA A 170 -2.50 -0.49 -3.37
C ALA A 170 -2.03 0.74 -2.59
N ARG A 171 -2.88 1.77 -2.52
CA ARG A 171 -2.59 3.10 -1.90
C ARG A 171 -1.72 4.08 -2.68
N ALA A 172 -1.43 3.84 -3.95
CA ALA A 172 -0.87 4.89 -4.81
C ALA A 172 -1.80 6.11 -4.84
N VAL A 173 -1.21 7.30 -5.02
CA VAL A 173 -1.99 8.51 -5.28
C VAL A 173 -2.71 8.32 -6.61
N PRO A 174 -4.04 8.49 -6.67
CA PRO A 174 -4.73 8.54 -7.94
C PRO A 174 -4.19 9.74 -8.73
N VAL A 175 -3.48 9.44 -9.82
CA VAL A 175 -3.02 10.43 -10.80
C VAL A 175 -3.71 10.12 -12.12
N LEU A 176 -4.38 11.12 -12.68
CA LEU A 176 -5.08 11.03 -13.95
C LEU A 176 -4.42 11.95 -14.96
N ASP A 177 -4.04 11.36 -16.09
CA ASP A 177 -3.63 12.11 -17.29
C ASP A 177 -4.88 12.59 -18.05
N ASP A 178 -4.67 13.26 -19.18
CA ASP A 178 -5.75 13.84 -19.98
C ASP A 178 -6.80 12.79 -20.37
N GLU A 179 -8.09 13.15 -20.25
CA GLU A 179 -9.26 12.26 -20.46
C GLU A 179 -9.30 11.01 -19.54
N GLY A 180 -8.54 11.01 -18.44
CA GLY A 180 -8.58 9.97 -17.41
C GLY A 180 -9.87 10.00 -16.58
N PHE A 181 -10.39 8.82 -16.22
CA PHE A 181 -11.67 8.70 -15.52
C PHE A 181 -11.61 7.70 -14.35
N LEU A 182 -12.12 8.13 -13.20
CA LEU A 182 -12.35 7.29 -12.03
C LEU A 182 -13.83 7.28 -11.68
N SER A 183 -14.35 6.12 -11.32
CA SER A 183 -15.69 6.03 -10.73
C SER A 183 -15.73 5.13 -9.51
N ARG A 184 -16.66 5.44 -8.61
CA ARG A 184 -17.02 4.58 -7.49
C ARG A 184 -18.53 4.60 -7.34
N SER A 185 -19.15 3.45 -7.61
CA SER A 185 -20.59 3.28 -7.44
C SER A 185 -20.94 2.76 -6.05
N SER A 186 -22.22 2.86 -5.71
CA SER A 186 -22.83 2.29 -4.51
C SER A 186 -22.36 2.89 -3.19
N ILE A 187 -22.01 4.18 -3.18
CA ILE A 187 -21.72 4.92 -1.93
C ILE A 187 -23.04 5.35 -1.32
N VAL A 188 -23.30 5.02 -0.06
CA VAL A 188 -24.52 5.47 0.64
C VAL A 188 -24.20 6.70 1.47
N LEU A 189 -24.74 7.85 1.07
CA LEU A 189 -24.58 9.11 1.79
C LEU A 189 -25.72 9.28 2.82
N PRO A 190 -25.41 9.71 4.06
CA PRO A 190 -26.44 10.08 5.04
C PRO A 190 -27.01 11.48 4.73
N ASP A 191 -28.12 11.84 5.38
CA ASP A 191 -28.76 13.17 5.25
C ASP A 191 -27.80 14.34 5.51
N GLN A 192 -26.82 14.14 6.40
CA GLN A 192 -25.83 15.16 6.74
C GLN A 192 -24.43 14.61 6.60
N PHE A 193 -23.66 15.22 5.70
CA PHE A 193 -22.29 14.82 5.44
C PHE A 193 -21.43 16.03 5.07
N SER A 194 -20.12 15.81 5.14
CA SER A 194 -19.12 16.76 4.68
C SER A 194 -18.09 16.08 3.80
N VAL A 195 -17.41 16.87 2.98
CA VAL A 195 -16.29 16.43 2.15
C VAL A 195 -15.13 17.37 2.33
N ASP A 196 -13.98 16.85 2.74
CA ASP A 196 -12.69 17.53 2.62
C ASP A 196 -12.09 17.14 1.26
N LEU A 197 -11.77 18.13 0.43
CA LEU A 197 -11.29 17.96 -0.94
C LEU A 197 -10.00 18.74 -1.16
N ALA A 198 -8.94 18.05 -1.60
CA ALA A 198 -7.69 18.66 -2.06
C ALA A 198 -7.26 17.98 -3.37
N LEU A 199 -7.24 18.75 -4.46
CA LEU A 199 -6.84 18.30 -5.79
C LEU A 199 -5.68 19.14 -6.31
N SER A 200 -4.67 18.51 -6.87
CA SER A 200 -3.55 19.17 -7.53
C SER A 200 -3.50 18.91 -9.03
N GLY A 201 -2.92 19.83 -9.79
CA GLY A 201 -2.61 19.67 -11.21
C GLY A 201 -1.31 20.38 -11.58
N THR A 202 -0.81 20.12 -12.79
CA THR A 202 0.49 20.63 -13.26
C THR A 202 0.55 22.16 -13.29
N GLU A 203 -0.48 22.84 -13.80
CA GLU A 203 -0.63 24.31 -13.74
C GLU A 203 -1.64 24.73 -12.66
N PHE A 204 -2.81 24.09 -12.72
CA PHE A 204 -3.89 24.11 -11.73
C PHE A 204 -4.73 22.84 -11.97
N PRO A 205 -5.47 22.34 -10.97
CA PRO A 205 -6.28 21.14 -11.14
C PRO A 205 -7.41 21.42 -12.13
N ARG A 206 -7.50 20.65 -13.23
CA ARG A 206 -8.60 20.69 -14.19
C ARG A 206 -9.42 19.42 -14.08
N PHE A 207 -10.68 19.53 -13.68
CA PHE A 207 -11.49 18.36 -13.35
C PHE A 207 -13.00 18.59 -13.48
N SER A 208 -13.74 17.49 -13.47
CA SER A 208 -15.17 17.43 -13.20
C SER A 208 -15.42 16.34 -12.16
N LEU A 209 -15.80 16.74 -10.95
CA LEU A 209 -16.27 15.85 -9.88
C LEU A 209 -17.80 15.85 -9.89
N GLN A 210 -18.41 14.66 -9.92
CA GLN A 210 -19.86 14.50 -9.97
C GLN A 210 -20.34 13.54 -8.88
N ILE A 211 -21.43 13.91 -8.21
CA ILE A 211 -22.18 13.07 -7.29
C ILE A 211 -23.56 12.85 -7.90
N GLN A 212 -23.86 11.60 -8.28
CA GLN A 212 -25.10 11.27 -8.98
C GLN A 212 -25.79 10.06 -8.35
N SER A 213 -27.12 10.02 -8.35
CA SER A 213 -27.86 8.79 -8.00
C SER A 213 -27.44 7.64 -8.91
N THR A 214 -27.07 6.49 -8.34
CA THR A 214 -26.74 5.29 -9.14
C THR A 214 -27.93 4.83 -9.98
N ALA A 215 -29.16 5.02 -9.49
CA ALA A 215 -30.39 4.67 -10.21
C ALA A 215 -30.72 5.63 -11.38
N GLU A 216 -30.17 6.85 -11.35
CA GLU A 216 -30.43 7.88 -12.37
C GLU A 216 -29.18 8.19 -13.21
N SER A 217 -28.31 7.19 -13.44
CA SER A 217 -27.06 7.35 -14.19
C SER A 217 -27.24 7.93 -15.61
N THR A 218 -28.44 7.83 -16.19
CA THR A 218 -28.80 8.39 -17.50
C THR A 218 -29.26 9.85 -17.46
N ARG A 219 -29.37 10.47 -16.28
CA ARG A 219 -29.78 11.88 -16.07
C ARG A 219 -28.64 12.72 -15.49
N PRO A 220 -27.66 13.13 -16.32
CA PRO A 220 -26.49 13.88 -15.86
C PRO A 220 -26.83 15.33 -15.45
N ASP A 221 -28.02 15.83 -15.79
CA ASP A 221 -28.55 17.12 -15.37
C ASP A 221 -28.88 17.19 -13.87
N LYS A 222 -29.11 16.03 -13.24
CA LYS A 222 -29.45 15.92 -11.82
C LYS A 222 -28.27 15.65 -10.89
N ALA A 223 -27.07 15.52 -11.44
CA ALA A 223 -25.87 15.34 -10.63
C ALA A 223 -25.46 16.69 -10.03
N LEU A 224 -25.00 16.66 -8.77
CA LEU A 224 -24.24 17.78 -8.20
C LEU A 224 -22.83 17.71 -8.78
N LYS A 225 -22.36 18.82 -9.36
CA LYS A 225 -21.07 18.89 -10.04
C LYS A 225 -20.21 20.02 -9.49
N LEU A 226 -18.94 19.71 -9.28
CA LEU A 226 -17.87 20.69 -9.14
C LEU A 226 -16.98 20.55 -10.37
N GLU A 227 -16.92 21.60 -11.19
CA GLU A 227 -16.30 21.54 -12.50
C GLU A 227 -15.45 22.78 -12.78
N THR A 228 -14.29 22.57 -13.40
CA THR A 228 -13.40 23.67 -13.79
C THR A 228 -13.68 24.13 -15.21
N TRP A 229 -14.07 25.39 -15.40
CA TRP A 229 -14.29 26.03 -16.70
C TRP A 229 -13.19 27.08 -16.91
N ASP A 230 -12.28 26.83 -17.84
CA ASP A 230 -11.02 27.55 -17.97
C ASP A 230 -10.26 27.59 -16.63
N ASN A 231 -10.22 28.75 -15.97
CA ASN A 231 -9.62 28.92 -14.65
C ASN A 231 -10.65 29.15 -13.52
N ALA A 232 -11.95 29.11 -13.81
CA ALA A 232 -12.99 29.21 -12.81
C ALA A 232 -13.41 27.82 -12.32
N LEU A 233 -13.62 27.67 -11.03
CA LEU A 233 -14.34 26.53 -10.47
C LEU A 233 -15.80 26.92 -10.30
N VAL A 234 -16.71 26.08 -10.79
CA VAL A 234 -18.16 26.29 -10.71
C VAL A 234 -18.84 25.11 -10.03
N CYS A 235 -19.92 25.41 -9.31
CA CYS A 235 -20.83 24.44 -8.71
C CYS A 235 -22.13 24.44 -9.53
N ILE A 236 -22.54 23.25 -9.98
CA ILE A 236 -23.70 23.09 -10.87
C ILE A 236 -24.62 22.02 -10.27
N HIS A 237 -25.91 22.32 -10.18
CA HIS A 237 -26.95 21.34 -9.84
C HIS A 237 -28.27 21.73 -10.49
N GLN A 238 -28.79 20.90 -11.40
CA GLN A 238 -30.00 21.19 -12.16
C GLN A 238 -29.94 22.56 -12.88
N HIS A 239 -30.71 23.54 -12.42
CA HIS A 239 -30.77 24.89 -12.97
C HIS A 239 -29.84 25.88 -12.23
N MET A 240 -29.20 25.46 -11.14
CA MET A 240 -28.26 26.28 -10.40
C MET A 240 -26.88 26.23 -11.05
N PHE A 241 -26.27 27.41 -11.18
CA PHE A 241 -24.91 27.62 -11.68
C PHE A 241 -24.26 28.71 -10.86
N GLU A 242 -23.23 28.34 -10.09
CA GLU A 242 -22.65 29.24 -9.09
C GLU A 242 -21.12 29.22 -9.17
N PRO A 243 -20.46 30.35 -9.42
CA PRO A 243 -19.01 30.43 -9.40
C PRO A 243 -18.50 30.26 -7.97
N VAL A 244 -17.56 29.32 -7.78
CA VAL A 244 -16.98 28.99 -6.47
C VAL A 244 -15.75 29.84 -6.20
N LEU A 245 -14.78 29.80 -7.11
CA LEU A 245 -13.56 30.60 -7.05
C LEU A 245 -12.91 30.71 -8.44
N THR A 246 -11.97 31.64 -8.58
CA THR A 246 -11.09 31.74 -9.75
C THR A 246 -9.69 31.34 -9.35
N MET A 247 -9.11 30.37 -10.04
CA MET A 247 -7.73 29.92 -9.85
C MET A 247 -6.78 30.90 -10.55
N HIS A 248 -5.69 31.22 -9.87
CA HIS A 248 -4.64 32.09 -10.41
C HIS A 248 -3.47 31.28 -10.97
N PRO A 249 -2.72 31.81 -11.97
CA PRO A 249 -1.51 31.15 -12.46
C PRO A 249 -0.54 30.83 -11.31
N GLY A 250 -0.04 29.60 -11.27
CA GLY A 250 0.85 29.10 -10.20
C GLY A 250 0.11 28.50 -8.99
N GLN A 251 -1.22 28.56 -8.95
CA GLN A 251 -2.03 27.84 -7.97
C GLN A 251 -2.22 26.38 -8.41
N SER A 252 -1.25 25.52 -8.10
CA SER A 252 -1.25 24.11 -8.48
C SER A 252 -2.23 23.24 -7.67
N GLU A 253 -2.84 23.78 -6.61
CA GLU A 253 -3.76 23.05 -5.73
C GLU A 253 -5.04 23.84 -5.42
N VAL A 254 -6.16 23.12 -5.38
CA VAL A 254 -7.44 23.61 -4.86
C VAL A 254 -7.81 22.80 -3.63
N ARG A 255 -8.05 23.50 -2.51
CA ARG A 255 -8.58 22.92 -1.27
C ARG A 255 -9.92 23.54 -0.91
N LEU A 256 -10.90 22.67 -0.67
CA LEU A 256 -12.28 23.04 -0.34
C LEU A 256 -12.83 22.16 0.76
N HIS A 257 -13.71 22.73 1.56
CA HIS A 257 -14.62 21.96 2.39
C HIS A 257 -16.06 22.11 1.92
N MET A 258 -16.75 21.00 1.74
CA MET A 258 -18.17 20.96 1.42
C MET A 258 -18.95 20.44 2.62
N SER A 259 -20.07 21.11 2.94
CA SER A 259 -21.03 20.66 3.94
C SER A 259 -22.40 20.56 3.30
N TYR A 260 -23.12 19.46 3.54
CA TYR A 260 -24.48 19.24 3.06
C TYR A 260 -25.42 18.87 4.20
N ASP A 261 -26.57 19.55 4.25
CA ASP A 261 -27.70 19.22 5.12
C ASP A 261 -28.95 18.95 4.27
N GLY A 262 -29.26 17.67 4.06
CA GLY A 262 -30.44 17.20 3.33
C GLY A 262 -31.76 17.50 4.04
N ARG A 263 -31.77 17.76 5.35
CA ARG A 263 -33.02 18.16 6.06
C ARG A 263 -33.51 19.54 5.59
N THR A 264 -32.57 20.41 5.24
CA THR A 264 -32.83 21.77 4.76
C THR A 264 -32.48 21.94 3.27
N ASN A 265 -32.00 20.89 2.60
CA ASN A 265 -31.46 20.92 1.24
C ASN A 265 -30.41 22.03 1.06
N HIS A 266 -29.50 22.15 2.03
CA HIS A 266 -28.54 23.25 2.13
C HIS A 266 -27.12 22.75 1.86
N LEU A 267 -26.47 23.33 0.86
CA LEU A 267 -25.08 23.05 0.50
C LEU A 267 -24.23 24.29 0.76
N MET A 268 -23.11 24.11 1.45
CA MET A 268 -22.12 25.18 1.63
C MET A 268 -20.74 24.71 1.17
N LEU A 269 -20.00 25.59 0.50
CA LEU A 269 -18.61 25.39 0.10
C LEU A 269 -17.73 26.44 0.77
N PHE A 270 -16.64 26.01 1.39
CA PHE A 270 -15.69 26.86 2.09
C PHE A 270 -14.31 26.76 1.45
N ALA A 271 -13.62 27.90 1.40
CA ALA A 271 -12.20 27.98 1.09
C ALA A 271 -11.35 27.40 2.23
N SER A 272 -10.06 27.19 1.96
CA SER A 272 -9.07 26.72 2.92
C SER A 272 -8.89 27.61 4.16
N ASN A 273 -9.26 28.88 4.09
CA ASN A 273 -9.25 29.80 5.23
C ASN A 273 -10.59 29.81 6.00
N GLY A 274 -11.54 28.94 5.65
CA GLY A 274 -12.88 28.88 6.23
C GLY A 274 -13.86 29.92 5.68
N HIS A 275 -13.46 30.77 4.73
CA HIS A 275 -14.39 31.70 4.11
C HIS A 275 -15.46 30.94 3.30
N CYS A 276 -16.74 31.26 3.52
CA CYS A 276 -17.82 30.68 2.72
C CYS A 276 -17.74 31.23 1.28
N LEU A 277 -17.52 30.34 0.32
CA LEU A 277 -17.46 30.66 -1.10
C LEU A 277 -18.83 30.58 -1.75
N VAL A 278 -19.63 29.57 -1.37
CA VAL A 278 -20.95 29.33 -1.93
C VAL A 278 -21.89 28.85 -0.82
N ASP A 279 -23.13 29.34 -0.85
CA ASP A 279 -24.22 28.98 0.05
C ASP A 279 -25.49 28.77 -0.80
N LEU A 280 -25.86 27.51 -1.04
CA LEU A 280 -26.97 27.11 -1.93
C LEU A 280 -28.08 26.42 -1.17
N GLN A 281 -29.29 26.90 -1.36
CA GLN A 281 -30.52 26.23 -0.91
C GLN A 281 -31.11 25.38 -2.04
N GLU A 282 -32.06 24.51 -1.70
CA GLU A 282 -32.77 23.65 -2.66
C GLU A 282 -31.87 22.64 -3.41
N VAL A 283 -30.68 22.35 -2.87
CA VAL A 283 -29.81 21.30 -3.39
C VAL A 283 -30.34 19.94 -2.93
N THR A 284 -30.82 19.16 -3.90
CA THR A 284 -31.41 17.84 -3.67
C THR A 284 -30.44 16.74 -4.07
N LEU A 285 -29.94 15.99 -3.09
CA LEU A 285 -29.17 14.77 -3.30
C LEU A 285 -30.01 13.54 -2.93
N PRO A 286 -29.67 12.34 -3.43
CA PRO A 286 -30.39 11.12 -3.08
C PRO A 286 -30.11 10.72 -1.62
N ASP A 287 -31.11 10.87 -0.74
CA ASP A 287 -30.99 10.50 0.68
C ASP A 287 -30.99 8.98 0.88
N HIS A 288 -30.01 8.45 1.63
CA HIS A 288 -29.86 7.01 1.93
C HIS A 288 -29.88 6.08 0.72
N HIS A 289 -29.76 6.63 -0.49
CA HIS A 289 -29.71 5.90 -1.73
C HIS A 289 -28.26 5.81 -2.22
N PRO A 290 -27.88 4.70 -2.88
CA PRO A 290 -26.54 4.59 -3.41
C PRO A 290 -26.30 5.65 -4.50
N VAL A 291 -25.18 6.35 -4.38
CA VAL A 291 -24.67 7.31 -5.35
C VAL A 291 -23.44 6.75 -6.05
N THR A 292 -23.20 7.26 -7.25
CA THR A 292 -21.98 7.10 -8.01
C THR A 292 -21.19 8.40 -7.94
N LEU A 293 -19.96 8.29 -7.44
CA LEU A 293 -18.95 9.35 -7.55
C LEU A 293 -18.16 9.15 -8.82
N THR A 294 -17.98 10.23 -9.56
CA THR A 294 -17.22 10.24 -10.81
C THR A 294 -16.24 11.40 -10.79
N LEU A 295 -14.96 11.12 -11.06
CA LEU A 295 -13.94 12.14 -11.27
C LEU A 295 -13.37 11.99 -12.68
N HIS A 296 -13.53 13.04 -13.48
CA HIS A 296 -12.94 13.15 -14.80
C HIS A 296 -11.81 14.17 -14.78
N SER A 297 -10.63 13.79 -15.28
CA SER A 297 -9.56 14.74 -15.54
C SER A 297 -9.87 15.56 -16.79
N ARG A 298 -9.59 16.86 -16.75
CA ARG A 298 -9.73 17.79 -17.90
C ARG A 298 -8.39 18.43 -18.27
N GLY A 299 -7.30 17.80 -17.88
CA GLY A 299 -5.93 18.24 -18.10
C GLY A 299 -4.93 17.18 -17.64
N GLU A 300 -3.65 17.55 -17.62
CA GLU A 300 -2.59 16.60 -17.29
C GLU A 300 -2.21 16.61 -15.81
N GLY A 301 -2.03 15.41 -15.25
CA GLY A 301 -1.47 15.20 -13.91
C GLY A 301 -2.42 15.57 -12.78
N LEU A 302 -3.74 15.35 -12.94
CA LEU A 302 -4.70 15.57 -11.87
C LEU A 302 -4.45 14.56 -10.75
N GLN A 303 -4.12 15.06 -9.56
CA GLN A 303 -3.78 14.27 -8.40
C GLN A 303 -4.83 14.43 -7.30
N ILE A 304 -5.30 13.32 -6.72
CA ILE A 304 -6.18 13.35 -5.55
C ILE A 304 -5.34 13.30 -4.26
N ASN A 305 -5.09 14.48 -3.68
CA ASN A 305 -4.36 14.59 -2.41
C ASN A 305 -5.28 14.23 -1.24
N GLU A 306 -6.53 14.72 -1.28
CA GLU A 306 -7.55 14.46 -0.27
C GLU A 306 -8.93 14.38 -0.94
N MET A 307 -9.72 13.37 -0.58
CA MET A 307 -11.14 13.30 -0.93
C MET A 307 -11.85 12.43 0.10
N VAL A 308 -12.23 13.03 1.23
CA VAL A 308 -12.74 12.29 2.39
C VAL A 308 -14.17 12.69 2.68
N PHE A 309 -15.10 11.76 2.44
CA PHE A 309 -16.51 11.91 2.75
C PHE A 309 -16.75 11.48 4.20
N GLN A 310 -17.34 12.35 5.00
CA GLN A 310 -17.50 12.16 6.43
C GLN A 310 -18.95 12.34 6.86
N LYS A 311 -19.41 11.53 7.82
CA LYS A 311 -20.67 11.78 8.51
C LYS A 311 -20.56 13.07 9.33
N GLN A 312 -21.64 13.84 9.38
CA GLN A 312 -21.80 14.94 10.33
C GLN A 312 -22.72 14.51 11.47
N ALA A 313 -22.43 14.98 12.68
CA ALA A 313 -23.32 14.76 13.82
C ALA A 313 -24.63 15.54 13.61
N ALA A 314 -25.75 14.98 14.06
CA ALA A 314 -27.08 15.55 13.81
C ALA A 314 -27.28 17.00 14.30
N ASN A 315 -26.50 17.40 15.31
CA ASN A 315 -26.51 18.72 15.95
C ASN A 315 -25.27 19.57 15.59
N SER A 316 -24.45 19.10 14.65
CA SER A 316 -23.31 19.85 14.14
C SER A 316 -23.84 21.14 13.51
N LYS A 317 -23.47 22.29 14.06
CA LYS A 317 -23.64 23.54 13.31
C LYS A 317 -22.70 23.50 12.13
N VAL A 318 -23.23 23.75 10.92
CA VAL A 318 -22.40 23.99 9.74
C VAL A 318 -21.41 25.09 10.12
N SER A 319 -20.14 24.72 10.25
CA SER A 319 -19.10 25.58 10.80
C SER A 319 -18.01 25.74 9.77
N SER A 320 -17.70 26.98 9.45
CA SER A 320 -16.47 27.31 8.75
C SER A 320 -15.28 26.97 9.63
N PHE A 321 -14.23 26.41 9.03
CA PHE A 321 -12.96 26.18 9.71
C PHE A 321 -11.80 26.48 8.78
N VAL A 322 -10.67 26.86 9.38
CA VAL A 322 -9.41 27.03 8.66
C VAL A 322 -8.87 25.64 8.35
N SER A 323 -8.83 25.26 7.08
CA SER A 323 -8.39 23.94 6.63
C SER A 323 -6.93 23.66 6.99
N GLN A 324 -6.11 24.71 7.17
CA GLN A 324 -4.70 24.59 7.53
C GLN A 324 -4.45 24.46 9.04
N GLN A 325 -5.48 24.51 9.87
CA GLN A 325 -5.35 24.25 11.31
C GLN A 325 -5.73 22.81 11.66
N PRO A 326 -5.05 22.20 12.65
CA PRO A 326 -5.51 20.94 13.23
C PRO A 326 -6.94 21.06 13.76
N ARG A 327 -7.71 19.98 13.64
CA ARG A 327 -9.11 19.92 14.03
C ARG A 327 -9.36 18.69 14.89
N VAL A 328 -10.02 18.87 16.03
CA VAL A 328 -10.42 17.80 16.95
C VAL A 328 -11.94 17.77 17.03
N TRP A 329 -12.55 16.69 16.57
CA TRP A 329 -13.99 16.47 16.70
C TRP A 329 -14.27 15.58 17.89
N LEU A 330 -15.28 15.98 18.64
CA LEU A 330 -15.80 15.24 19.78
C LEU A 330 -17.06 14.47 19.36
N ALA A 331 -17.33 13.36 20.04
CA ALA A 331 -18.48 12.48 19.76
C ALA A 331 -19.85 13.18 19.87
N GLU A 332 -19.92 14.33 20.54
CA GLU A 332 -21.12 15.17 20.64
C GLU A 332 -21.32 16.09 19.42
N GLY A 333 -20.42 16.04 18.43
CA GLY A 333 -20.48 16.83 17.20
C GLY A 333 -19.74 18.16 17.25
N GLN A 334 -19.13 18.52 18.37
CA GLN A 334 -18.31 19.73 18.49
C GLN A 334 -16.98 19.55 17.75
N CYS A 335 -16.59 20.55 16.95
CA CYS A 335 -15.27 20.66 16.34
C CYS A 335 -14.48 21.77 17.05
N LEU A 336 -13.27 21.45 17.54
CA LEU A 336 -12.32 22.39 18.13
C LEU A 336 -11.16 22.58 17.15
N GLN A 337 -10.87 23.84 16.80
CA GLN A 337 -9.68 24.19 16.01
C GLN A 337 -8.47 24.37 16.93
N GLY A 338 -7.41 23.62 16.67
CA GLY A 338 -6.21 23.61 17.47
C GLY A 338 -5.61 22.23 17.64
N GLN A 339 -4.41 22.21 18.23
CA GLN A 339 -3.62 21.02 18.44
C GLN A 339 -4.07 20.25 19.68
N LEU A 340 -4.26 18.93 19.52
CA LEU A 340 -4.50 18.03 20.63
C LEU A 340 -3.22 17.81 21.44
N LEU A 341 -3.31 18.03 22.75
CA LEU A 341 -2.24 17.82 23.72
C LEU A 341 -2.74 17.08 24.97
N GLY A 342 -1.85 16.39 25.66
CA GLY A 342 -2.09 15.72 26.94
C GLY A 342 -2.17 14.19 26.85
N ASP A 343 -2.72 13.57 27.88
CA ASP A 343 -2.81 12.12 28.05
C ASP A 343 -4.20 11.66 28.49
N ALA A 344 -4.34 10.38 28.86
CA ALA A 344 -5.60 9.80 29.31
C ALA A 344 -6.19 10.47 30.57
N THR A 345 -5.38 11.16 31.39
CA THR A 345 -5.79 11.83 32.62
C THR A 345 -6.18 13.29 32.38
N GLN A 346 -5.43 13.98 31.53
CA GLN A 346 -5.65 15.39 31.20
C GLN A 346 -5.35 15.63 29.74
N ALA A 347 -6.38 15.94 28.94
CA ALA A 347 -6.25 16.32 27.55
C ALA A 347 -6.86 17.70 27.28
N PHE A 348 -6.32 18.42 26.31
CA PHE A 348 -6.82 19.71 25.89
C PHE A 348 -6.52 19.97 24.41
N VAL A 349 -7.29 20.88 23.81
CA VAL A 349 -7.04 21.43 22.48
C VAL A 349 -6.51 22.85 22.64
N MET A 350 -5.33 23.11 22.12
CA MET A 350 -4.69 24.42 22.14
C MET A 350 -4.84 25.10 20.78
N ASN A 351 -5.52 26.25 20.73
CA ASN A 351 -5.62 27.03 19.50
C ASN A 351 -4.36 27.88 19.25
N GLU A 352 -4.24 28.48 18.06
CA GLU A 352 -3.10 29.35 17.71
C GLU A 352 -2.93 30.57 18.62
N ASN A 353 -4.02 31.01 19.28
CA ASN A 353 -3.99 32.13 20.22
C ASN A 353 -3.54 31.73 21.64
N GLY A 354 -3.15 30.48 21.86
CA GLY A 354 -2.74 29.96 23.16
C GLY A 354 -3.88 29.72 24.15
N THR A 355 -5.14 29.72 23.69
CA THR A 355 -6.29 29.32 24.52
C THR A 355 -6.44 27.81 24.51
N SER A 356 -6.47 27.21 25.70
CA SER A 356 -6.69 25.78 25.89
C SER A 356 -8.16 25.46 26.18
N HIS A 357 -8.70 24.45 25.51
CA HIS A 357 -10.00 23.86 25.81
C HIS A 357 -9.80 22.44 26.37
N GLY A 358 -10.12 22.23 27.65
CA GLY A 358 -10.01 20.91 28.28
C GLY A 358 -11.02 19.93 27.70
N ILE A 359 -10.58 18.71 27.41
CA ILE A 359 -11.41 17.63 26.87
C ILE A 359 -11.05 16.30 27.53
N GLN A 360 -11.89 15.29 27.33
CA GLN A 360 -11.59 13.91 27.71
C GLN A 360 -11.13 13.14 26.46
N MET A 361 -10.02 12.38 26.53
CA MET A 361 -9.54 11.60 25.38
C MET A 361 -10.59 10.62 24.83
N GLN A 362 -11.43 10.07 25.72
CA GLN A 362 -12.53 9.19 25.33
C GLN A 362 -13.61 9.88 24.48
N ALA A 363 -13.76 11.20 24.61
CA ALA A 363 -14.71 11.98 23.83
C ALA A 363 -14.21 12.28 22.42
N ILE A 364 -12.91 12.12 22.14
CA ILE A 364 -12.34 12.35 20.81
C ILE A 364 -12.92 11.34 19.84
N GLU A 365 -13.62 11.83 18.84
CA GLU A 365 -14.17 11.03 17.77
C GLU A 365 -13.20 10.93 16.59
N ARG A 366 -12.60 12.07 16.21
CA ARG A 366 -11.57 12.12 15.17
C ARG A 366 -10.68 13.35 15.35
N VAL A 367 -9.46 13.25 14.83
CA VAL A 367 -8.50 14.35 14.74
C VAL A 367 -7.96 14.39 13.32
N PHE A 368 -7.82 15.60 12.79
CA PHE A 368 -7.23 15.86 11.50
C PHE A 368 -6.06 16.81 11.67
N TYR A 369 -4.94 16.46 11.06
CA TYR A 369 -3.77 17.32 10.93
C TYR A 369 -3.59 17.63 9.46
N PRO A 370 -3.84 18.89 9.04
CA PRO A 370 -3.63 19.27 7.66
C PRO A 370 -2.19 19.01 7.26
N GLN A 371 -2.04 18.34 6.13
CA GLN A 371 -0.75 18.05 5.55
C GLN A 371 -0.23 19.31 4.88
N VAL A 372 0.89 19.82 5.39
CA VAL A 372 1.65 20.93 4.81
C VAL A 372 2.80 20.32 4.01
N ASP A 373 2.74 20.43 2.68
CA ASP A 373 3.82 20.19 1.71
C ASP A 373 4.87 19.13 2.08
N SER A 374 4.46 17.91 2.41
CA SER A 374 5.37 16.78 2.46
C SER A 374 5.28 16.01 1.16
N ALA A 375 6.35 16.03 0.35
CA ALA A 375 6.48 15.07 -0.73
C ALA A 375 6.31 13.66 -0.13
N PRO A 376 5.44 12.81 -0.69
CA PRO A 376 5.25 11.46 -0.14
C PRO A 376 6.59 10.76 -0.14
N GLU A 377 7.02 10.23 1.01
CA GLU A 377 8.22 9.40 1.02
C GLU A 377 7.92 8.12 0.24
N THR A 378 8.75 7.85 -0.77
CA THR A 378 8.62 6.69 -1.61
C THR A 378 9.16 5.46 -0.89
N THR A 379 8.35 4.87 0.00
CA THR A 379 8.65 3.56 0.59
C THR A 379 8.44 2.47 -0.46
N THR A 380 9.45 1.65 -0.72
CA THR A 380 9.36 0.51 -1.66
C THR A 380 9.03 -0.80 -0.98
N ILE A 381 8.87 -0.80 0.36
CA ILE A 381 8.54 -2.00 1.13
C ILE A 381 7.22 -1.76 1.84
N ARG A 382 6.31 -2.72 1.73
CA ARG A 382 5.03 -2.72 2.45
C ARG A 382 4.90 -3.95 3.32
N LEU A 383 4.43 -3.75 4.54
CA LEU A 383 4.10 -4.82 5.47
C LEU A 383 2.63 -4.71 5.85
N GLY A 384 1.94 -5.83 5.90
CA GLY A 384 0.58 -5.92 6.41
C GLY A 384 0.51 -6.82 7.63
N PHE A 385 -0.42 -6.53 8.53
CA PHE A 385 -0.76 -7.37 9.69
C PHE A 385 -2.14 -8.00 9.48
N HIS A 386 -2.49 -8.97 10.32
CA HIS A 386 -3.80 -9.62 10.23
C HIS A 386 -4.97 -8.74 10.66
N ASP A 387 -4.75 -7.63 11.36
CA ASP A 387 -5.81 -6.68 11.75
C ASP A 387 -6.11 -5.61 10.68
N GLY A 388 -5.49 -5.72 9.50
CA GLY A 388 -5.59 -4.74 8.42
C GLY A 388 -4.66 -3.53 8.57
N THR A 389 -3.79 -3.50 9.57
CA THR A 389 -2.68 -2.55 9.63
C THR A 389 -1.77 -2.77 8.43
N GLU A 390 -1.38 -1.70 7.75
CA GLU A 390 -0.38 -1.74 6.68
C GLU A 390 0.56 -0.53 6.79
N ILE A 391 1.85 -0.81 6.67
CA ILE A 391 2.94 0.13 6.90
C ILE A 391 3.90 0.12 5.71
N GLY A 392 4.25 1.32 5.26
CA GLY A 392 5.41 1.59 4.42
C GLY A 392 6.68 1.63 5.23
N ALA A 393 7.67 0.88 4.78
CA ALA A 393 8.99 0.85 5.37
C ALA A 393 10.05 1.26 4.36
N ARG A 394 11.06 1.98 4.86
CA ARG A 394 12.30 2.27 4.13
C ARG A 394 13.19 1.03 4.12
N GLU A 395 13.22 0.33 5.25
CA GLU A 395 14.02 -0.88 5.45
C GLU A 395 13.29 -1.90 6.33
N VAL A 396 13.49 -3.18 6.02
CA VAL A 396 13.01 -4.31 6.83
C VAL A 396 14.15 -5.30 7.02
N LEU A 397 14.45 -5.62 8.28
CA LEU A 397 15.43 -6.63 8.66
C LEU A 397 14.74 -7.80 9.35
N ILE A 398 15.09 -9.03 8.97
CA ILE A 398 14.50 -10.25 9.54
C ILE A 398 15.62 -11.10 10.14
N ASN A 399 15.47 -11.44 11.42
CA ASN A 399 16.43 -12.28 12.11
C ASN A 399 15.71 -13.19 13.11
N ARG A 400 15.82 -14.53 12.93
CA ARG A 400 15.26 -15.53 13.85
C ARG A 400 13.78 -15.27 14.19
N GLY A 401 12.97 -14.96 13.17
CA GLY A 401 11.53 -14.70 13.32
C GLY A 401 11.16 -13.31 13.87
N GLN A 402 12.14 -12.50 14.27
CA GLN A 402 11.94 -11.09 14.62
C GLN A 402 12.08 -10.21 13.38
N VAL A 403 11.25 -9.17 13.31
CA VAL A 403 11.22 -8.20 12.22
C VAL A 403 11.50 -6.83 12.82
N SER A 404 12.48 -6.12 12.25
CA SER A 404 12.75 -4.71 12.56
C SER A 404 12.36 -3.86 11.36
N ILE A 405 11.61 -2.80 11.62
CA ILE A 405 10.97 -1.97 10.60
C ILE A 405 11.44 -0.53 10.79
N ASP A 406 12.07 0.06 9.76
CA ASP A 406 12.30 1.49 9.67
C ASP A 406 11.13 2.14 8.93
N ALA A 407 10.25 2.79 9.69
CA ALA A 407 9.03 3.42 9.18
C ALA A 407 9.18 4.95 9.20
N ALA A 408 8.83 5.59 8.10
CA ALA A 408 8.97 7.03 7.91
C ALA A 408 8.30 7.90 9.00
N PHE A 409 7.19 7.43 9.56
CA PHE A 409 6.42 8.15 10.57
C PHE A 409 7.03 8.10 11.98
N SER A 410 8.10 7.34 12.20
CA SER A 410 8.75 7.18 13.50
C SER A 410 10.26 7.40 13.40
N GLU A 411 10.88 7.87 14.49
CA GLU A 411 12.36 7.81 14.62
C GLU A 411 12.82 6.55 15.34
N GLN A 412 11.88 5.74 15.84
CA GLN A 412 12.17 4.50 16.53
C GLN A 412 11.99 3.35 15.56
N THR A 413 12.96 2.43 15.55
CA THR A 413 12.79 1.14 14.89
C THR A 413 11.64 0.39 15.55
N LEU A 414 10.67 -0.02 14.76
CA LEU A 414 9.53 -0.79 15.23
C LEU A 414 9.87 -2.28 15.18
N HIS A 415 9.32 -3.05 16.12
CA HIS A 415 9.60 -4.47 16.23
C HIS A 415 8.30 -5.28 16.25
N CYS A 416 8.29 -6.39 15.50
CA CYS A 416 7.24 -7.41 15.55
C CYS A 416 7.84 -8.79 15.23
N THR A 417 7.00 -9.82 15.19
CA THR A 417 7.39 -11.16 14.75
C THR A 417 6.84 -11.47 13.36
N LEU A 418 7.44 -12.45 12.68
CA LEU A 418 6.93 -12.91 11.38
C LEU A 418 5.49 -13.46 11.47
N GLN A 419 5.09 -14.00 12.62
CA GLN A 419 3.75 -14.56 12.84
C GLN A 419 2.67 -13.46 12.97
N ASP A 420 3.07 -12.22 13.24
CA ASP A 420 2.16 -11.08 13.33
C ASP A 420 1.76 -10.55 11.94
N LEU A 421 2.62 -10.80 10.94
CA LEU A 421 2.45 -10.29 9.58
C LEU A 421 1.44 -11.13 8.80
N SER A 422 0.67 -10.47 7.94
CA SER A 422 -0.14 -11.09 6.89
C SER A 422 0.59 -11.08 5.54
N PHE A 423 1.38 -10.04 5.26
CA PHE A 423 2.23 -9.98 4.07
C PHE A 423 3.46 -9.08 4.26
N LEU A 424 4.45 -9.31 3.40
CA LEU A 424 5.60 -8.42 3.17
C LEU A 424 5.79 -8.30 1.66
N ARG A 425 5.81 -7.08 1.10
CA ARG A 425 5.89 -6.85 -0.35
C ARG A 425 6.97 -5.84 -0.68
N TRP A 426 7.60 -6.03 -1.83
CA TRP A 426 8.55 -5.09 -2.41
C TRP A 426 7.96 -4.48 -3.67
N GLU A 427 7.51 -3.24 -3.54
CA GLU A 427 6.97 -2.43 -4.62
C GLU A 427 8.09 -2.03 -5.57
N VAL A 428 7.80 -2.07 -6.87
CA VAL A 428 8.69 -1.46 -7.86
C VAL A 428 8.35 0.03 -7.87
N PRO A 429 9.34 0.93 -7.78
CA PRO A 429 9.11 2.34 -8.02
C PRO A 429 8.41 2.53 -9.37
N GLY A 430 7.13 2.87 -9.30
CA GLY A 430 6.31 3.29 -10.43
C GLY A 430 5.91 4.74 -10.17
N ASP A 431 5.89 5.53 -11.22
CA ASP A 431 5.59 6.96 -11.23
C ASP A 431 4.12 7.31 -10.89
N GLY A 432 3.40 6.44 -10.15
CA GLY A 432 1.95 6.56 -9.92
C GLY A 432 1.11 6.45 -11.21
N ARG A 433 1.77 6.33 -12.37
CA ARG A 433 1.10 6.22 -13.66
C ARG A 433 0.54 4.82 -13.81
N PRO A 434 -0.64 4.69 -14.44
CA PRO A 434 -1.13 3.40 -14.87
C PRO A 434 -0.26 2.89 -16.03
N ARG A 435 0.92 2.35 -15.71
CA ARG A 435 1.68 1.51 -16.63
C ARG A 435 0.75 0.37 -17.00
N GLU A 436 0.61 0.12 -18.30
CA GLU A 436 0.01 -1.12 -18.76
C GLU A 436 0.61 -2.21 -17.90
N ALA A 437 -0.25 -3.00 -17.24
CA ALA A 437 0.18 -4.32 -16.90
C ALA A 437 0.63 -4.87 -18.23
N GLN A 438 1.95 -4.93 -18.42
CA GLN A 438 2.53 -5.61 -19.55
C GLN A 438 1.75 -6.90 -19.57
N LYS A 439 0.97 -7.12 -20.64
CA LYS A 439 0.56 -8.48 -21.00
C LYS A 439 1.78 -9.30 -20.65
N PRO A 440 1.70 -10.35 -19.79
CA PRO A 440 2.86 -11.18 -19.54
C PRO A 440 3.38 -11.42 -20.92
N VAL A 441 4.55 -10.84 -21.22
CA VAL A 441 5.01 -10.87 -22.59
C VAL A 441 5.05 -12.35 -22.78
N SER A 442 4.27 -12.86 -23.73
CA SER A 442 4.52 -14.18 -24.26
C SER A 442 5.83 -14.01 -25.01
N ASP A 443 6.89 -13.73 -24.25
CA ASP A 443 8.23 -13.77 -24.69
C ASP A 443 8.34 -15.23 -25.04
N SER A 444 8.57 -15.46 -26.32
CA SER A 444 9.06 -16.74 -26.82
C SER A 444 10.23 -17.31 -25.96
N SER A 445 10.82 -16.54 -25.04
CA SER A 445 11.80 -16.99 -24.06
C SER A 445 11.27 -17.77 -22.85
N THR A 446 9.98 -17.69 -22.47
CA THR A 446 9.44 -18.57 -21.40
C THR A 446 9.08 -19.96 -21.89
N ASP A 447 8.81 -20.11 -23.19
CA ASP A 447 8.49 -21.41 -23.80
C ASP A 447 9.68 -22.37 -23.87
N SER A 448 10.92 -21.86 -23.72
CA SER A 448 12.15 -22.66 -23.66
C SER A 448 12.60 -23.06 -22.25
N LEU A 449 11.90 -22.61 -21.20
CA LEU A 449 12.25 -22.95 -19.81
C LEU A 449 11.69 -24.30 -19.39
N ASP A 450 12.49 -25.06 -18.63
CA ASP A 450 12.00 -26.25 -17.94
C ASP A 450 10.99 -25.85 -16.86
N ARG A 451 10.13 -26.79 -16.44
CA ARG A 451 9.22 -26.61 -15.32
C ARG A 451 9.44 -27.64 -14.21
N LEU A 452 9.53 -27.15 -12.98
CA LEU A 452 9.48 -27.96 -11.77
C LEU A 452 8.04 -27.93 -11.24
N LEU A 453 7.34 -29.05 -11.34
CA LEU A 453 5.97 -29.25 -10.88
C LEU A 453 5.98 -29.92 -9.50
N PHE A 454 5.18 -29.41 -8.58
CA PHE A 454 5.00 -29.94 -7.22
C PHE A 454 3.53 -29.79 -6.82
N ALA A 455 3.14 -30.33 -5.65
CA ALA A 455 1.73 -30.42 -5.27
C ALA A 455 1.03 -29.05 -5.22
N GLU A 456 1.74 -28.02 -4.77
CA GLU A 456 1.21 -26.66 -4.58
C GLU A 456 1.42 -25.73 -5.79
N GLY A 457 2.11 -26.16 -6.85
CA GLY A 457 2.35 -25.29 -8.01
C GLY A 457 3.43 -25.72 -8.99
N GLN A 458 3.91 -24.74 -9.74
CA GLN A 458 4.99 -24.90 -10.71
C GLN A 458 5.94 -23.71 -10.68
N ILE A 459 7.22 -23.95 -10.97
CA ILE A 459 8.25 -22.93 -11.10
C ILE A 459 9.02 -23.16 -12.40
N SER A 460 9.33 -22.08 -13.11
CA SER A 460 10.07 -22.09 -14.37
C SER A 460 11.56 -21.86 -14.13
N GLY A 461 12.40 -22.54 -14.89
CA GLY A 461 13.84 -22.52 -14.68
C GLY A 461 14.59 -23.47 -15.59
N LYS A 462 15.71 -24.00 -15.07
CA LYS A 462 16.55 -24.97 -15.78
C LYS A 462 16.96 -26.10 -14.85
N THR A 463 16.90 -27.31 -15.38
CA THR A 463 17.45 -28.49 -14.72
C THR A 463 18.96 -28.57 -14.96
N VAL A 464 19.75 -28.69 -13.89
CA VAL A 464 21.23 -28.70 -13.91
C VAL A 464 21.74 -29.98 -13.23
N PHE A 465 22.86 -30.52 -13.70
CA PHE A 465 23.46 -31.76 -13.19
C PHE A 465 24.91 -31.53 -12.71
N PRO A 466 25.13 -30.74 -11.65
CA PRO A 466 26.49 -30.32 -11.27
C PRO A 466 27.39 -31.48 -10.84
N ASN A 467 28.70 -31.19 -10.81
CA ASN A 467 29.76 -32.15 -10.50
C ASN A 467 29.96 -32.36 -8.98
N ASP A 468 28.88 -32.38 -8.19
CA ASP A 468 28.92 -32.54 -6.72
C ASP A 468 28.33 -33.87 -6.23
N GLY A 469 27.97 -34.76 -7.17
CA GLY A 469 27.40 -36.08 -6.88
C GLY A 469 25.92 -36.04 -6.46
N ALA A 470 25.25 -34.90 -6.60
CA ALA A 470 23.80 -34.77 -6.50
C ALA A 470 23.11 -35.10 -7.83
N ALA A 471 21.98 -35.80 -7.77
CA ALA A 471 21.32 -36.30 -8.98
C ALA A 471 20.69 -35.18 -9.83
N VAL A 472 20.16 -34.11 -9.23
CA VAL A 472 19.52 -33.00 -9.96
C VAL A 472 19.54 -31.72 -9.13
N HIS A 473 19.92 -30.60 -9.77
CA HIS A 473 19.76 -29.24 -9.25
C HIS A 473 18.76 -28.45 -10.09
N TRP A 474 18.15 -27.44 -9.46
CA TRP A 474 17.24 -26.50 -10.09
C TRP A 474 17.84 -25.10 -10.10
N GLN A 475 17.88 -24.48 -11.27
CA GLN A 475 18.26 -23.08 -11.43
C GLN A 475 17.01 -22.25 -11.75
N PHE A 476 16.66 -21.31 -10.87
CA PHE A 476 15.54 -20.40 -11.11
C PHE A 476 15.83 -19.44 -12.27
N GLN A 477 14.79 -19.01 -12.97
CA GLN A 477 14.88 -17.92 -13.93
C GLN A 477 15.44 -16.66 -13.25
N GLY A 478 16.48 -16.06 -13.83
CA GLY A 478 17.13 -14.85 -13.31
C GLY A 478 18.23 -15.09 -12.28
N LEU A 479 18.48 -16.35 -11.87
CA LEU A 479 19.60 -16.71 -10.98
C LEU A 479 20.73 -17.39 -11.73
N SER A 480 21.97 -17.11 -11.32
CA SER A 480 23.17 -17.81 -11.79
C SER A 480 23.45 -19.09 -11.00
N SER A 481 23.02 -19.17 -9.74
CA SER A 481 23.17 -20.32 -8.87
C SER A 481 22.07 -21.37 -9.10
N SER A 482 22.40 -22.64 -8.82
CA SER A 482 21.44 -23.75 -8.82
C SER A 482 21.37 -24.41 -7.44
N PHE A 483 20.21 -25.00 -7.12
CA PHE A 483 19.89 -25.54 -5.80
C PHE A 483 19.56 -27.02 -5.89
N LYS A 484 20.14 -27.82 -5.00
CA LYS A 484 19.94 -29.27 -4.97
C LYS A 484 18.50 -29.62 -4.61
N LEU A 485 17.85 -30.43 -5.45
CA LEU A 485 16.47 -30.88 -5.20
C LEU A 485 16.42 -31.91 -4.06
N ALA A 486 15.44 -31.74 -3.17
CA ALA A 486 15.22 -32.64 -2.04
C ALA A 486 14.71 -34.01 -2.50
N LYS A 487 15.28 -35.10 -1.97
CA LYS A 487 14.91 -36.48 -2.35
C LYS A 487 13.56 -36.94 -1.79
N GLU A 488 13.11 -36.32 -0.70
CA GLU A 488 11.97 -36.79 0.08
C GLU A 488 10.64 -36.18 -0.35
N VAL A 489 10.67 -35.15 -1.22
CA VAL A 489 9.48 -34.44 -1.67
C VAL A 489 9.16 -34.84 -3.11
N PRO A 490 7.92 -35.28 -3.41
CA PRO A 490 7.54 -35.62 -4.76
C PRO A 490 7.47 -34.36 -5.64
N PHE A 491 8.25 -34.36 -6.71
CA PHE A 491 8.20 -33.36 -7.77
C PHE A 491 8.25 -34.04 -9.14
N ARG A 492 7.84 -33.31 -10.18
CA ARG A 492 7.98 -33.73 -11.58
C ARG A 492 8.74 -32.65 -12.34
N LEU A 493 9.71 -33.07 -13.15
CA LEU A 493 10.42 -32.19 -14.07
C LEU A 493 9.80 -32.33 -15.46
N GLU A 494 9.40 -31.21 -16.05
CA GLU A 494 9.04 -31.10 -17.46
C GLU A 494 10.14 -30.35 -18.19
N ARG A 495 10.81 -31.06 -19.09
CA ARG A 495 11.89 -30.53 -19.92
C ARG A 495 11.30 -29.99 -21.22
N ARG A 496 11.53 -28.71 -21.53
CA ARG A 496 11.00 -28.09 -22.77
C ARG A 496 11.94 -28.25 -23.95
N GLU A 497 13.24 -28.11 -23.74
CA GLU A 497 14.26 -28.40 -24.75
C GLU A 497 15.10 -29.61 -24.32
N PRO A 498 15.16 -30.70 -25.11
CA PRO A 498 16.04 -31.82 -24.83
C PRO A 498 17.49 -31.36 -24.94
N ALA A 499 18.21 -31.38 -23.82
CA ALA A 499 19.61 -30.99 -23.80
C ALA A 499 20.44 -32.04 -24.56
N PRO A 500 21.19 -31.68 -25.63
CA PRO A 500 22.14 -32.59 -26.23
C PRO A 500 23.22 -32.96 -25.21
N ARG A 501 23.70 -34.21 -25.21
CA ARG A 501 24.70 -34.72 -24.26
C ARG A 501 25.90 -33.79 -24.02
N ALA A 502 26.36 -33.08 -25.06
CA ALA A 502 27.50 -32.16 -24.98
C ALA A 502 27.22 -30.87 -24.16
N SER A 503 25.94 -30.54 -23.92
CA SER A 503 25.52 -29.36 -23.16
C SER A 503 25.34 -29.61 -21.67
N LEU A 504 25.35 -30.89 -21.25
CA LEU A 504 25.21 -31.27 -19.85
C LEU A 504 26.61 -31.39 -19.22
N LEU A 505 26.97 -30.41 -18.39
CA LEU A 505 28.14 -30.51 -17.52
C LEU A 505 27.76 -31.40 -16.33
N TYR A 506 28.35 -32.60 -16.22
CA TYR A 506 28.16 -33.54 -15.09
C TYR A 506 29.44 -34.33 -14.80
N ASP A 507 29.55 -34.87 -13.59
CA ASP A 507 30.65 -35.74 -13.19
C ASP A 507 30.45 -37.16 -13.74
N ALA A 508 31.16 -37.48 -14.83
CA ALA A 508 31.12 -38.78 -15.46
C ALA A 508 31.66 -39.92 -14.57
N SER A 509 32.42 -39.62 -13.50
CA SER A 509 32.86 -40.64 -12.54
C SER A 509 31.73 -41.03 -11.58
N THR A 510 30.90 -40.07 -11.17
CA THR A 510 29.73 -40.31 -10.32
C THR A 510 28.52 -40.82 -11.12
N TYR A 511 28.35 -40.36 -12.36
CA TYR A 511 27.28 -40.76 -13.29
C TYR A 511 27.85 -41.40 -14.56
N PRO A 512 28.41 -42.62 -14.49
CA PRO A 512 29.08 -43.25 -15.62
C PRO A 512 28.13 -43.74 -16.72
N HIS A 513 26.81 -43.75 -16.47
CA HIS A 513 25.81 -44.19 -17.42
C HIS A 513 25.02 -43.00 -17.98
N THR A 514 24.34 -43.21 -19.09
CA THR A 514 23.44 -42.21 -19.69
C THR A 514 22.14 -42.90 -20.05
N LEU A 515 21.01 -42.34 -19.61
CA LEU A 515 19.69 -42.76 -20.04
C LEU A 515 19.33 -42.01 -21.31
N PHE A 516 18.88 -42.76 -22.31
CA PHE A 516 18.36 -42.22 -23.57
C PHE A 516 16.86 -42.45 -23.60
N PHE A 517 16.10 -41.38 -23.71
CA PHE A 517 14.64 -41.46 -23.80
C PHE A 517 14.20 -41.45 -25.27
N SER A 518 13.06 -42.07 -25.56
CA SER A 518 12.52 -42.20 -26.92
C SER A 518 12.23 -40.87 -27.62
N HIS A 519 12.04 -39.80 -26.85
CA HIS A 519 11.86 -38.43 -27.34
C HIS A 519 13.20 -37.66 -27.50
N GLY A 520 14.34 -38.36 -27.44
CA GLY A 520 15.66 -37.79 -27.73
C GLY A 520 16.36 -37.11 -26.54
N GLU A 521 15.76 -37.10 -25.34
CA GLU A 521 16.43 -36.58 -24.15
C GLU A 521 17.53 -37.53 -23.65
N THR A 522 18.61 -36.94 -23.15
CA THR A 522 19.71 -37.66 -22.51
C THR A 522 19.89 -37.20 -21.08
N VAL A 523 19.93 -38.13 -20.13
CA VAL A 523 20.10 -37.83 -18.70
C VAL A 523 21.30 -38.60 -18.13
N PRO A 524 22.25 -37.92 -17.45
CA PRO A 524 23.33 -38.59 -16.71
C PRO A 524 22.75 -39.47 -15.59
N ALA A 525 23.24 -40.70 -15.47
CA ALA A 525 22.70 -41.65 -14.51
C ALA A 525 23.76 -42.60 -13.95
N ARG A 526 23.42 -43.20 -12.81
CA ARG A 526 24.11 -44.37 -12.28
C ARG A 526 23.11 -45.51 -12.13
N VAL A 527 23.17 -46.46 -13.06
CA VAL A 527 22.36 -47.69 -12.97
C VAL A 527 23.02 -48.59 -11.93
N LEU A 528 22.26 -48.94 -10.88
CA LEU A 528 22.65 -49.93 -9.90
C LEU A 528 21.97 -51.24 -10.26
N PHE A 529 22.75 -52.26 -10.58
CA PHE A 529 22.22 -53.62 -10.70
C PHE A 529 22.04 -54.16 -9.28
N GLN A 530 20.79 -54.41 -8.89
CA GLN A 530 20.44 -55.16 -7.68
C GLN A 530 20.38 -56.64 -7.97
#